data_AF-A0A2Z6R9P0-F1
#
_entry.id   AF-A0A2Z6R9P0-F1
#
_cell.length_a   1.000
_cell.length_b   1.000
_cell.length_c   1.000
_cell.angle_alpha   90.00
_cell.angle_beta   90.00
_cell.angle_gamma   90.00
#
_symmetry.space_group_name_H-M   'P 1'
#
loop_
_entity.id
_entity.type
_entity.pdbx_description
1 polymer ?
#
loop_
_entity_poly.entity_id
_entity_poly.type
_entity_poly.pdbx_seq_one_letter_code
_entity_poly.pdbx_strand_id
1 'polypeptide(L)'
;MERTTTPPSTSRLENDEEEIPAPTQGDSSVSEYFESIKLYAIAQNEDLDHINIKVAFILGLKLDYAKRAKEFGFEKTLKEIVEHLGR
;
A
#
# COMPACT_ATOMS: atom_id res chain seq x y z
N MET A 1 -40.21 -24.44 37.62
CA MET A 1 -39.03 -24.98 36.91
C MET A 1 -39.48 -25.19 35.48
N GLU A 2 -38.84 -24.68 34.44
CA GLU A 2 -37.48 -25.00 33.98
C GLU A 2 -36.79 -23.77 33.38
N ARG A 3 -35.46 -23.69 33.52
CA ARG A 3 -34.61 -22.66 32.90
C ARG A 3 -34.06 -23.24 31.61
N THR A 4 -34.29 -22.59 30.47
CA THR A 4 -33.55 -22.88 29.24
C THR A 4 -32.61 -21.71 28.98
N THR A 5 -31.36 -21.90 29.35
CA THR A 5 -30.27 -20.95 29.12
C THR A 5 -29.82 -21.08 27.67
N THR A 6 -30.20 -20.13 26.81
CA THR A 6 -29.53 -19.96 25.52
C THR A 6 -28.12 -19.45 25.80
N PRO A 7 -27.05 -20.09 25.31
CA PRO A 7 -25.72 -19.51 25.44
C PRO A 7 -25.68 -18.21 24.64
N PRO A 8 -24.94 -17.18 25.09
CA PRO A 8 -24.63 -16.08 24.20
C PRO A 8 -23.86 -16.68 23.04
N SER A 9 -24.38 -16.54 21.82
CA SER A 9 -23.55 -16.71 20.63
C SER A 9 -22.46 -15.67 20.77
N THR A 10 -21.30 -16.10 21.23
CA THR A 10 -20.06 -15.35 21.10
C THR A 10 -19.88 -15.17 19.60
N SER A 11 -20.28 -14.02 19.07
CA SER A 11 -19.90 -13.59 17.74
C SER A 11 -18.38 -13.67 17.71
N ARG A 12 -17.91 -14.72 17.06
CA ARG A 12 -16.50 -14.91 16.73
C ARG A 12 -16.15 -13.70 15.89
N LEU A 13 -15.47 -12.73 16.49
CA LEU A 13 -14.74 -11.69 15.78
C LEU A 13 -13.68 -12.43 14.97
N GLU A 14 -14.08 -12.86 13.78
CA GLU A 14 -13.18 -13.06 12.67
C GLU A 14 -12.54 -11.68 12.49
N ASN A 15 -11.32 -11.50 13.02
CA ASN A 15 -10.46 -10.42 12.55
C ASN A 15 -10.15 -10.76 11.11
N ASP A 16 -11.07 -10.43 10.21
CA ASP A 16 -10.69 -10.03 8.87
C ASP A 16 -9.90 -8.73 9.10
N GLU A 17 -8.57 -8.86 9.26
CA GLU A 17 -7.69 -7.71 9.14
C GLU A 17 -7.98 -7.13 7.76
N GLU A 18 -8.79 -6.07 7.69
CA GLU A 18 -9.06 -5.36 6.45
C GLU A 18 -7.72 -4.88 5.90
N GLU A 19 -7.18 -5.62 4.94
CA GLU A 19 -5.95 -5.25 4.24
C GLU A 19 -6.19 -3.89 3.59
N ILE A 20 -5.50 -2.86 4.09
CA ILE A 20 -5.62 -1.51 3.55
C ILE A 20 -5.19 -1.58 2.09
N PRO A 21 -6.04 -1.22 1.11
CA PRO A 21 -5.69 -1.32 -0.29
C PRO A 21 -4.58 -0.33 -0.62
N ALA A 22 -3.59 -0.78 -1.39
CA ALA A 22 -2.53 0.09 -1.89
C ALA A 22 -3.10 1.21 -2.78
N PRO A 23 -2.63 2.46 -2.62
CA PRO A 23 -3.09 3.56 -3.45
C PRO A 23 -2.57 3.43 -4.88
N THR A 24 -3.33 3.98 -5.83
CA THR A 24 -2.94 4.12 -7.24
C THR A 24 -2.71 5.58 -7.62
N GLN A 25 -1.85 5.85 -8.61
CA GLN A 25 -1.53 7.21 -9.05
C GLN A 25 -2.76 7.98 -9.55
N GLY A 26 -3.68 7.32 -10.27
CA GLY A 26 -4.86 8.00 -10.83
C GLY A 26 -4.46 9.17 -11.72
N ASP A 27 -5.06 10.35 -11.50
CA ASP A 27 -4.70 11.58 -12.23
C ASP A 27 -3.62 12.43 -11.54
N SER A 28 -3.16 12.01 -10.36
CA SER A 28 -2.16 12.72 -9.57
C SER A 28 -0.79 12.72 -10.25
N SER A 29 -0.01 13.77 -9.96
CA SER A 29 1.42 13.77 -10.26
C SER A 29 2.14 12.65 -9.50
N VAL A 30 3.34 12.27 -9.97
CA VAL A 30 4.17 11.26 -9.29
C VAL A 30 4.51 11.70 -7.85
N SER A 31 4.75 12.99 -7.64
CA SER A 31 5.06 13.56 -6.31
C SER A 31 3.87 13.46 -5.35
N GLU A 32 2.66 13.83 -5.79
CA GLU A 32 1.45 13.70 -4.97
C GLU A 32 1.11 12.23 -4.66
N TYR A 33 1.30 11.36 -5.65
CA TYR A 33 1.14 9.92 -5.46
C TYR A 33 2.15 9.36 -4.46
N PHE A 34 3.41 9.84 -4.50
CA PHE A 34 4.45 9.44 -3.56
C PHE A 34 4.10 9.80 -2.11
N GLU A 35 3.50 10.97 -1.86
CA GLU A 35 3.00 11.31 -0.52
C GLU A 35 1.92 10.32 -0.05
N SER A 36 1.06 9.86 -0.95
CA SER A 36 0.05 8.83 -0.65
C SER A 36 0.71 7.50 -0.26
N ILE A 37 1.82 7.15 -0.90
CA ILE A 37 2.58 5.93 -0.60
C ILE A 37 3.33 6.03 0.73
N LYS A 38 3.79 7.22 1.14
CA LYS A 38 4.33 7.42 2.51
C LYS A 38 3.29 7.12 3.58
N LEU A 39 2.06 7.61 3.39
CA LEU A 39 0.95 7.33 4.31
C LEU A 39 0.61 5.83 4.33
N TYR A 40 0.61 5.20 3.16
CA TYR A 40 0.42 3.75 3.05
C TYR A 40 1.48 2.96 3.81
N ALA A 41 2.77 3.31 3.68
CA ALA A 41 3.86 2.64 4.41
C ALA A 41 3.70 2.78 5.93
N ILE A 42 3.33 3.97 6.42
CA ILE A 42 3.02 4.20 7.84
C ILE A 42 1.85 3.32 8.29
N ALA A 43 0.78 3.23 7.50
CA ALA A 43 -0.39 2.43 7.82
C ALA A 43 -0.06 0.91 7.87
N GLN A 44 0.90 0.47 7.06
CA GLN A 44 1.41 -0.90 7.06
C GLN A 44 2.49 -1.15 8.14
N ASN A 45 2.93 -0.10 8.86
CA ASN A 45 4.07 -0.15 9.77
C ASN A 45 5.36 -0.66 9.09
N GLU A 46 5.59 -0.22 7.85
CA GLU A 46 6.71 -0.61 7.01
C GLU A 46 7.57 0.60 6.60
N ASP A 47 8.82 0.33 6.25
CA ASP A 47 9.71 1.34 5.66
C ASP A 47 9.35 1.63 4.19
N LEU A 48 9.68 2.83 3.71
CA LEU A 48 9.45 3.22 2.31
C LEU A 48 10.18 2.32 1.31
N ASP A 49 11.36 1.82 1.67
CA ASP A 49 12.15 0.93 0.84
C ASP A 49 11.87 -0.55 1.10
N HIS A 50 10.86 -0.86 1.94
CA HIS A 50 10.36 -2.23 2.07
C HIS A 50 9.82 -2.74 0.73
N ILE A 51 10.10 -4.01 0.43
CA ILE A 51 9.82 -4.59 -0.89
C ILE A 51 8.34 -4.45 -1.29
N ASN A 52 7.42 -4.64 -0.34
CA ASN A 52 5.99 -4.54 -0.60
C ASN A 52 5.56 -3.10 -0.91
N ILE A 53 6.16 -2.10 -0.25
CA ILE A 53 5.88 -0.68 -0.51
C ILE A 53 6.39 -0.27 -1.89
N LYS A 54 7.60 -0.70 -2.25
CA LYS A 54 8.17 -0.44 -3.57
C LYS A 54 7.38 -1.11 -4.68
N VAL A 55 6.95 -2.35 -4.49
CA VAL A 55 6.08 -3.06 -5.42
C VAL A 55 4.75 -2.34 -5.57
N ALA A 56 4.11 -1.95 -4.46
CA ALA A 56 2.86 -1.21 -4.46
C ALA A 56 2.98 0.12 -5.24
N PHE A 57 4.04 0.88 -5.00
CA PHE A 57 4.32 2.12 -5.73
C PHE A 57 4.44 1.86 -7.24
N ILE A 58 5.27 0.90 -7.67
CA ILE A 58 5.51 0.65 -9.10
C ILE A 58 4.24 0.15 -9.80
N LEU A 59 3.44 -0.70 -9.13
CA LEU A 59 2.20 -1.23 -9.68
C LEU A 59 1.09 -0.17 -9.75
N GLY A 60 1.07 0.78 -8.82
CA GLY A 60 0.08 1.86 -8.82
C GLY A 60 0.43 3.05 -9.74
N LEU A 61 1.66 3.13 -10.27
CA LEU A 61 2.04 4.15 -11.26
C LEU A 61 1.27 4.01 -12.58
N LYS A 62 1.09 5.13 -13.30
CA LYS A 62 0.69 5.09 -14.71
C LYS A 62 1.71 4.29 -15.53
N LEU A 63 1.22 3.62 -16.57
CA LEU A 63 2.01 2.66 -17.36
C LEU A 63 3.38 3.20 -17.82
N ASP A 64 3.45 4.45 -18.27
CA ASP A 64 4.71 5.04 -18.76
C ASP A 64 5.72 5.36 -17.64
N TYR A 65 5.24 5.72 -16.45
CA TYR A 65 6.11 5.89 -15.28
C TYR A 65 6.54 4.54 -14.71
N ALA A 66 5.63 3.54 -14.70
CA ALA A 66 5.95 2.19 -14.25
C ALA A 66 7.05 1.54 -15.11
N LYS A 67 7.01 1.74 -16.45
CA LYS A 67 8.08 1.30 -17.36
C LYS A 67 9.42 1.96 -17.04
N ARG A 68 9.44 3.29 -16.93
CA ARG A 68 10.66 4.05 -16.58
C ARG A 68 11.22 3.65 -15.22
N ALA A 69 10.37 3.43 -14.22
CA ALA A 69 10.80 2.96 -12.90
C ALA A 69 11.46 1.58 -12.96
N LYS A 70 10.91 0.66 -13.77
CA LYS A 70 11.49 -0.67 -14.00
C LYS A 70 12.84 -0.60 -14.73
N GLU A 71 12.95 0.27 -15.73
CA GLU A 71 14.21 0.50 -16.48
C GLU A 71 15.29 1.15 -15.61
N PHE A 72 14.91 2.01 -14.67
CA PHE A 72 15.84 2.69 -13.76
C PHE A 72 16.46 1.76 -12.71
N GLY A 73 15.74 0.71 -12.31
CA GLY A 73 16.24 -0.36 -11.44
C GLY A 73 15.56 -0.42 -10.07
N PHE A 74 15.21 -1.64 -9.62
CA PHE A 74 14.57 -1.88 -8.34
C PHE A 74 15.55 -1.84 -7.15
N GLU A 75 16.85 -1.86 -7.41
CA GLU A 75 17.89 -1.69 -6.40
C GLU A 75 17.98 -0.25 -5.85
N LYS A 76 17.41 0.72 -6.57
CA LYS A 76 17.35 2.13 -6.18
C LYS A 76 16.34 2.35 -5.07
N THR A 77 16.60 3.32 -4.20
CA THR A 77 15.61 3.73 -3.19
C THR A 77 14.37 4.31 -3.85
N LEU A 78 13.22 4.23 -3.18
CA LEU A 78 11.96 4.76 -3.67
C LEU A 78 12.06 6.26 -3.94
N LYS A 79 12.84 6.98 -3.12
CA LYS A 79 13.12 8.40 -3.30
C LYS A 79 13.92 8.68 -4.58
N GLU A 80 14.96 7.90 -4.86
CA GLU A 80 15.74 8.04 -6.12
C GLU A 80 14.86 7.77 -7.35
N ILE A 81 13.97 6.78 -7.26
CA ILE A 81 13.02 6.47 -8.35
C ILE A 81 12.09 7.67 -8.58
N VAL A 82 11.50 8.24 -7.52
CA VAL A 82 10.61 9.41 -7.64
C VAL A 82 11.34 10.61 -8.25
N GLU A 83 12.58 10.87 -7.83
CA GLU A 83 13.40 11.93 -8.40
C GLU A 83 13.68 11.70 -9.89
N HIS A 84 13.95 10.46 -10.30
CA HIS A 84 14.13 10.11 -11.71
C HIS A 84 12.86 10.31 -12.54
N LEU A 85 11.68 9.97 -12.01
CA LEU A 85 10.40 10.09 -12.70
C LEU A 85 9.89 11.54 -12.81
N GLY A 86 10.35 12.44 -11.93
CA GLY A 86 10.02 13.87 -11.92
C GLY A 86 10.91 14.74 -12.82
N ARG A 87 11.91 14.15 -13.48
CA ARG A 87 12.79 14.83 -14.45
C ARG A 87 12.20 14.89 -15.86
#